data_AF-A0A943BJQ4-F1
#
_entry.id   AF-A0A943BJQ4-F1
#
_cell.length_a   1.000
_cell.length_b   1.000
_cell.length_c   1.000
_cell.angle_alpha   90.00
_cell.angle_beta   90.00
_cell.angle_gamma   90.00
#
_symmetry.space_group_name_H-M   'P 1'
#
loop_
_entity.id
_entity.type
_entity.pdbx_description
1 polymer ?
#
loop_
_entity_poly.entity_id
_entity_poly.type
_entity_poly.pdbx_seq_one_letter_code
_entity_poly.pdbx_strand_id
1 'polypeptide(L)' 'MDIFEDVRKELGCDYISDLRYKQTAAREVLKRMDMNKYPHEQVNDFLAYVWE' A
#
# COMPACT_ATOMS: atom_id res chain seq x y z
N MET A 1 -6.69 -11.00 2.12
CA MET A 1 -6.14 -9.93 1.26
C MET A 1 -5.32 -9.04 2.15
N ASP A 2 -4.11 -8.66 1.73
CA ASP A 2 -3.22 -7.84 2.54
C ASP A 2 -2.70 -6.70 1.67
N ILE A 3 -3.15 -5.49 1.99
CA ILE A 3 -2.87 -4.29 1.19
C ILE A 3 -1.36 -4.01 1.09
N PHE A 4 -0.56 -4.36 2.09
CA PHE A 4 0.89 -4.17 2.04
C PHE A 4 1.53 -5.10 1.02
N GLU A 5 1.13 -6.37 1.03
CA GLU A 5 1.64 -7.37 0.09
C GLU A 5 1.16 -7.09 -1.34
N ASP A 6 -0.10 -6.70 -1.53
CA ASP A 6 -0.65 -6.38 -2.84
C ASP A 6 0.04 -5.14 -3.44
N VAL A 7 0.19 -4.05 -2.67
CA VAL A 7 0.90 -2.85 -3.13
C VAL A 7 2.39 -3.12 -3.35
N ARG A 8 3.04 -3.92 -2.49
CA ARG A 8 4.45 -4.36 -2.67
C ARG A 8 4.62 -5.09 -4.00
N LYS A 9 3.74 -6.06 -4.30
CA LYS A 9 3.78 -6.82 -5.55
C LYS A 9 3.52 -5.95 -6.76
N GLU A 10 2.56 -5.03 -6.68
CA GLU A 10 2.26 -4.12 -7.78
C GLU A 10 3.42 -3.16 -8.09
N LEU A 11 4.14 -2.70 -7.05
CA LEU A 11 5.32 -1.85 -7.20
C LEU A 11 6.62 -2.61 -7.50
N GLY A 12 6.59 -3.94 -7.47
CA GLY A 12 7.78 -4.78 -7.62
C GLY A 12 8.84 -4.50 -6.55
N CYS A 13 8.42 -4.23 -5.32
CA CYS A 13 9.34 -4.03 -4.20
C CYS A 13 9.75 -5.37 -3.57
N ASP A 14 11.02 -5.50 -3.21
CA ASP A 14 11.50 -6.68 -2.47
C ASP A 14 10.92 -6.72 -1.06
N TYR A 15 10.81 -5.57 -0.38
CA TYR A 15 10.30 -5.48 0.99
C TYR A 15 9.17 -4.46 1.15
N ILE A 16 8.31 -4.67 2.15
CA ILE A 16 7.29 -3.69 2.55
C ILE A 16 7.94 -2.37 2.98
N SER A 17 9.14 -2.44 3.57
CA SER A 17 9.91 -1.26 3.96
C SER A 17 10.27 -0.34 2.79
N ASP A 18 10.38 -0.87 1.57
CA ASP A 18 10.64 -0.06 0.37
C ASP A 18 9.46 0.83 -0.01
N LEU A 19 8.25 0.50 0.44
CA LEU A 19 7.05 1.31 0.19
C LEU A 19 7.17 2.71 0.79
N ARG A 20 7.86 2.87 1.93
CA ARG A 20 8.11 4.18 2.54
C ARG A 20 8.98 5.10 1.69
N TYR A 21 9.84 4.54 0.84
CA TYR A 21 10.66 5.32 -0.09
C TYR A 21 9.92 5.59 -1.42
N LYS A 22 8.82 4.88 -1.68
CA LYS A 22 8.01 4.99 -2.89
C LYS A 22 6.60 5.51 -2.62
N GLN A 23 6.42 6.43 -1.66
CA GLN A 23 5.10 6.91 -1.24
C GLN A 23 4.23 7.40 -2.40
N THR A 24 4.80 8.15 -3.35
CA THR A 24 4.09 8.63 -4.53
C THR A 24 3.57 7.48 -5.38
N ALA A 25 4.37 6.44 -5.59
CA ALA A 25 3.98 5.28 -6.38
C ALA A 25 2.96 4.41 -5.61
N ALA A 26 3.14 4.24 -4.30
CA ALA A 26 2.17 3.54 -3.44
C ALA A 26 0.79 4.22 -3.47
N ARG A 27 0.74 5.56 -3.51
CA ARG A 27 -0.52 6.32 -3.67
C ARG A 27 -1.16 6.12 -5.04
N GLU A 28 -0.37 6.12 -6.11
CA GLU A 28 -0.86 5.84 -7.47
C GLU A 28 -1.48 4.46 -7.57
N VAL A 29 -0.84 3.46 -6.97
CA VAL A 29 -1.34 2.08 -6.87
C VAL A 29 -2.64 2.03 -6.06
N LEU A 30 -2.65 2.60 -4.85
CA LEU A 30 -3.85 2.70 -4.00
C LEU A 30 -5.07 3.31 -4.71
N LYS A 31 -4.87 4.33 -5.54
CA LYS A 31 -5.94 4.96 -6.32
C LYS A 31 -6.51 4.05 -7.41
N ARG A 32 -5.70 3.12 -7.93
CA ARG A 32 -6.10 2.14 -8.95
C ARG A 32 -6.69 0.87 -8.34
N MET A 33 -6.30 0.56 -7.11
CA MET A 33 -6.79 -0.57 -6.35
C MET A 33 -8.19 -0.32 -5.79
N ASP A 34 -8.97 -1.40 -5.69
CA ASP A 34 -10.29 -1.34 -5.06
C ASP A 34 -10.15 -1.46 -3.54
N MET A 35 -10.20 -0.31 -2.85
CA MET A 35 -10.05 -0.22 -1.40
C MET A 35 -11.17 -0.95 -0.63
N ASN A 36 -12.33 -1.20 -1.23
CA ASN A 36 -13.43 -1.93 -0.57
C ASN A 36 -13.15 -3.44 -0.45
N LYS A 37 -12.12 -3.95 -1.14
CA LYS A 37 -11.67 -5.34 -0.99
C LYS A 37 -10.85 -5.58 0.28
N TYR A 38 -10.41 -4.50 0.93
CA TYR A 38 -9.58 -4.58 2.13
C TYR A 38 -10.37 -4.11 3.36
N PRO A 39 -10.12 -4.71 4.54
CA PRO A 39 -10.66 -4.20 5.79
C PRO A 39 -10.26 -2.73 5.99
N HIS A 40 -11.19 -1.91 6.45
CA HIS A 40 -10.95 -0.47 6.71
C HIS A 40 -9.74 -0.23 7.62
N GLU A 41 -9.54 -1.09 8.63
CA GLU A 41 -8.40 -1.01 9.55
C GLU A 41 -7.07 -1.16 8.81
N GLN A 42 -6.97 -2.16 7.91
CA GLN A 42 -5.77 -2.39 7.09
C GLN A 42 -5.46 -1.21 6.16
N VAL A 43 -6.49 -0.60 5.57
CA VAL A 43 -6.32 0.58 4.72
C VAL A 43 -5.79 1.75 5.54
N ASN A 44 -6.33 1.97 6.74
CA ASN A 44 -5.87 3.02 7.64
C ASN A 44 -4.42 2.80 8.09
N ASP A 45 -4.06 1.58 8.50
CA ASP A 45 -2.68 1.23 8.87
C ASP A 45 -1.72 1.46 7.71
N PHE A 46 -2.12 1.07 6.49
CA PHE A 46 -1.31 1.29 5.30
C PHE A 46 -1.12 2.77 4.98
N LEU A 47 -2.19 3.55 5.05
CA LEU A 47 -2.12 4.99 4.84
C LEU A 47 -1.22 5.64 5.89
N ALA A 48 -1.38 5.29 7.17
CA ALA A 48 -0.51 5.77 8.25
C ALA A 48 0.96 5.40 8.00
N TYR A 49 1.24 4.16 7.60
CA TYR A 49 2.59 3.68 7.30
C TYR A 49 3.27 4.41 6.14
N VAL A 50 2.50 4.78 5.11
CA VAL A 50 3.03 5.49 3.93
C VAL A 50 3.10 7.00 4.17
N TRP A 51 2.36 7.56 5.14
CA TRP A 51 2.32 9.00 5.43
C TRP A 51 3.21 9.45 6.60
N GLU A 52 3.79 8.52 7.36
CA GLU A 52 4.79 8.76 8.43
C GLU A 52 6.22 8.87 7.86
#